data_AF-T1YSE0-F1
#
_entry.id   AF-T1YSE0-F1
#
_cell.length_a   1.000
_cell.length_b   1.000
_cell.length_c   1.000
_cell.angle_alpha   90.00
_cell.angle_beta   90.00
_cell.angle_gamma   90.00
#
_symmetry.space_group_name_H-M   'P 1'
#
loop_
_entity.id
_entity.type
_entity.pdbx_description
1 polymer ?
#
loop_
_entity_poly.entity_id
_entity_poly.type
_entity_poly.pdbx_seq_one_letter_code
_entity_poly.pdbx_strand_id
1 'polypeptide(L)'
;MERWFSRITMFWMLFLGEVQSQDWTKCSTGCTCDGNKMSVTCNGLKNVPNDIQKDAKKLDLKYNSLSKLSPTAFHSLSSLTFLELSYNQLQTLPAGVFDELKNLETLWIQQNKLKSLPPGVFDHLNKLTNLNLRGNQLQTLPASVFDHLVNLDKLYLNSNQLKYLPPKIFDSLTKLTWLNLERNKLQSLPNGVFHNLPLLKELYLRDNQLRSVPDKAFDKLSKLEMIILADNDWDCESCDILYLSQWIRDNGNKVKISNTNTDDPDGVTCQGTMESVNKITKENTFQAGCPTTTQQMATSPASTTTTETMTVREKQTKPRMKIFQEELFSKASIFFCQVIFTQHVSLVVIHILAEIPLLHIVCVVRKP
;
A
#
# COMPACT_ATOMS: atom_id res chain seq x y z
N MET A 1 38.98 46.43 -9.82
CA MET A 1 37.82 45.56 -10.10
C MET A 1 38.08 44.08 -9.81
N GLU A 2 39.31 43.57 -9.94
CA GLU A 2 39.62 42.13 -9.72
C GLU A 2 39.56 41.66 -8.26
N ARG A 3 39.76 42.54 -7.27
CA ARG A 3 39.68 42.17 -5.84
C ARG A 3 38.25 41.99 -5.29
N TRP A 4 37.23 42.46 -6.01
CA TRP A 4 35.82 42.31 -5.65
C TRP A 4 35.20 41.02 -6.22
N PHE A 5 35.63 40.59 -7.41
CA PHE A 5 35.19 39.33 -8.01
C PHE A 5 35.61 38.09 -7.20
N SER A 6 36.78 38.12 -6.55
CA SER A 6 37.26 37.01 -5.72
C SER A 6 36.50 36.80 -4.41
N ARG A 7 35.81 37.83 -3.90
CA ARG A 7 35.02 37.72 -2.65
C ARG A 7 33.58 37.29 -2.92
N ILE A 8 33.05 37.65 -4.09
CA ILE A 8 31.72 37.19 -4.53
C ILE A 8 31.78 35.70 -4.89
N THR A 9 32.82 35.21 -5.58
CA THR A 9 32.94 33.77 -5.85
C THR A 9 33.13 32.91 -4.59
N MET A 10 33.82 33.40 -3.56
CA MET A 10 33.90 32.71 -2.25
C MET A 10 32.57 32.71 -1.48
N PHE A 11 31.74 33.75 -1.62
CA PHE A 11 30.42 33.78 -0.98
C PHE A 11 29.39 32.90 -1.70
N TRP A 12 29.51 32.72 -3.03
CA TRP A 12 28.66 31.82 -3.80
C TRP A 12 28.94 30.33 -3.52
N MET A 13 30.17 29.97 -3.14
CA MET A 13 30.50 28.60 -2.68
C MET A 13 30.00 28.28 -1.26
N LEU A 14 29.61 29.28 -0.46
CA LEU A 14 29.12 29.07 0.91
C LEU A 14 27.60 28.87 1.01
N PHE A 15 26.85 29.15 -0.06
CA PHE A 15 25.37 29.06 -0.06
C PHE A 15 24.78 28.01 -1.01
N LEU A 16 25.56 27.55 -1.99
CA LEU A 16 25.35 26.22 -2.55
C LEU A 16 26.16 25.30 -1.66
N GLY A 17 25.51 24.64 -0.70
CA GLY A 17 26.12 23.49 -0.08
C GLY A 17 26.52 22.54 -1.19
N GLU A 18 27.80 22.55 -1.58
CA GLU A 18 28.40 21.39 -2.22
C GLU A 18 27.96 20.23 -1.35
N VAL A 19 27.16 19.34 -1.91
CA VAL A 19 27.00 18.01 -1.35
C VAL A 19 28.40 17.46 -1.38
N GLN A 20 29.16 17.66 -0.28
CA GLN A 20 30.46 17.04 -0.13
C GLN A 20 30.18 15.55 -0.25
N SER A 21 30.56 14.98 -1.39
CA SER A 21 30.45 13.55 -1.66
C SER A 21 31.09 12.86 -0.46
N GLN A 22 30.33 12.00 0.22
CA GLN A 22 30.85 11.35 1.42
C GLN A 22 32.10 10.55 1.04
N ASP A 23 33.08 10.45 1.94
CA ASP A 23 34.27 9.66 1.67
C ASP A 23 33.93 8.17 1.65
N TRP A 24 33.68 7.62 0.46
CA TRP A 24 33.32 6.22 0.23
C TRP A 24 34.47 5.24 0.52
N THR A 25 35.69 5.73 0.83
CA THR A 25 36.78 4.88 1.33
C THR A 25 36.60 4.49 2.79
N LYS A 26 35.79 5.25 3.54
CA LYS A 26 35.42 4.94 4.92
C LYS A 26 34.04 4.30 4.94
N CYS A 27 34.00 2.98 5.10
CA CYS A 27 32.78 2.20 5.14
C CYS A 27 32.39 1.82 6.58
N SER A 28 31.09 1.64 6.84
CA SER A 28 30.61 1.12 8.12
C SER A 28 31.26 -0.23 8.44
N THR A 29 31.49 -0.48 9.74
CA THR A 29 32.06 -1.76 10.19
C THR A 29 31.16 -2.92 9.79
N GLY A 30 31.74 -3.95 9.15
CA GLY A 30 31.01 -5.10 8.62
C GLY A 30 30.33 -4.86 7.26
N CYS A 31 30.62 -3.73 6.62
CA CYS A 31 30.12 -3.37 5.31
C CYS A 31 31.24 -3.18 4.28
N THR A 32 30.87 -3.30 3.01
CA THR A 32 31.68 -2.98 1.84
C THR A 32 30.95 -1.91 1.03
N CYS A 33 31.68 -0.87 0.65
CA CYS A 33 31.15 0.32 0.01
C CYS A 33 31.69 0.44 -1.42
N ASP A 34 30.79 0.67 -2.38
CA ASP A 34 31.12 0.94 -3.79
C ASP A 34 30.60 2.34 -4.15
N GLY A 35 31.49 3.32 -4.13
CA GLY A 35 31.15 4.72 -4.42
C GLY A 35 30.75 4.98 -5.86
N ASN A 36 31.23 4.18 -6.82
CA ASN A 36 30.84 4.31 -8.23
C ASN A 36 29.38 3.91 -8.44
N LYS A 37 28.89 2.95 -7.65
CA LYS A 37 27.49 2.50 -7.68
C LYS A 37 26.63 3.10 -6.58
N MET A 38 27.22 3.91 -5.69
CA MET A 38 26.58 4.41 -4.47
C MET A 38 25.90 3.28 -3.67
N SER A 39 26.60 2.15 -3.52
CA SER A 39 26.05 0.92 -2.95
C SER A 39 26.81 0.48 -1.71
N VAL A 40 26.08 0.08 -0.67
CA VAL A 40 26.62 -0.47 0.58
C VAL A 40 26.07 -1.88 0.75
N THR A 41 26.97 -2.85 0.95
CA THR A 41 26.61 -4.24 1.22
C THR A 41 27.21 -4.66 2.55
N CYS A 42 26.41 -5.18 3.47
CA CYS A 42 26.89 -5.60 4.78
C CYS A 42 26.61 -7.07 5.07
N ASN A 43 27.54 -7.72 5.76
CA ASN A 43 27.48 -9.15 6.06
C ASN A 43 27.85 -9.44 7.51
N GLY A 44 27.32 -10.53 8.08
CA GLY A 44 27.64 -10.96 9.44
C GLY A 44 27.09 -10.06 10.56
N LEU A 45 26.17 -9.16 10.24
CA LEU A 45 25.60 -8.19 11.17
C LEU A 45 24.53 -8.78 12.07
N LYS A 46 24.49 -8.30 13.32
CA LYS A 46 23.37 -8.50 14.26
C LYS A 46 22.48 -7.26 14.40
N ASN A 47 23.01 -6.09 14.07
CA ASN A 47 22.33 -4.80 14.09
C ASN A 47 22.76 -3.99 12.86
N VAL A 48 21.90 -3.07 12.42
CA VAL A 48 22.23 -2.11 11.35
C VAL A 48 23.24 -1.08 11.89
N PRO A 49 24.37 -0.82 11.21
CA PRO A 49 25.32 0.22 11.59
C PRO A 49 24.70 1.62 11.51
N ASN A 50 25.09 2.52 12.42
CA ASN A 50 24.54 3.89 12.47
C ASN A 50 25.27 4.88 11.54
N ASP A 51 26.40 4.48 10.94
CA ASP A 51 27.32 5.32 10.20
C ASP A 51 27.36 5.03 8.69
N ILE A 52 26.27 4.46 8.16
CA ILE A 52 26.12 4.15 6.72
C ILE A 52 26.15 5.46 5.90
N GLN A 53 26.71 5.37 4.69
CA GLN A 53 26.81 6.45 3.70
C GLN A 53 25.41 7.01 3.40
N LYS A 54 25.19 8.28 3.73
CA LYS A 54 23.90 9.00 3.64
C LYS A 54 23.46 9.23 2.20
N ASP A 55 24.43 9.33 1.28
CA ASP A 55 24.22 9.46 -0.16
C ASP A 55 24.06 8.11 -0.88
N ALA A 56 24.08 6.98 -0.15
CA ALA A 56 23.86 5.66 -0.72
C ALA A 56 22.50 5.58 -1.43
N LYS A 57 22.50 4.97 -2.62
CA LYS A 57 21.31 4.63 -3.40
C LYS A 57 20.84 3.21 -3.13
N LYS A 58 21.78 2.32 -2.79
CA LYS A 58 21.52 0.91 -2.53
C LYS A 58 22.10 0.49 -1.18
N LEU A 59 21.28 -0.14 -0.35
CA LEU A 59 21.70 -0.81 0.87
C LEU A 59 21.27 -2.28 0.84
N ASP A 60 22.26 -3.18 0.83
CA ASP A 60 22.07 -4.62 0.87
C ASP A 60 22.45 -5.17 2.26
N LEU A 61 21.44 -5.57 3.02
CA LEU A 61 21.54 -6.18 4.34
C LEU A 61 21.02 -7.62 4.35
N LYS A 62 20.94 -8.30 3.19
CA LYS A 62 20.47 -9.69 3.15
C LYS A 62 21.42 -10.66 3.84
N TYR A 63 20.91 -11.83 4.21
CA TYR A 63 21.69 -12.93 4.82
C TYR A 63 22.46 -12.50 6.08
N ASN A 64 21.89 -11.59 6.85
CA ASN A 64 22.40 -11.20 8.16
C ASN A 64 21.59 -11.87 9.29
N SER A 65 21.94 -11.57 10.53
CA SER A 65 21.24 -12.06 11.73
C SER A 65 20.46 -10.94 12.43
N LEU A 66 19.88 -10.01 11.65
CA LEU A 66 19.10 -8.90 12.20
C LEU A 66 17.82 -9.44 12.83
N SER A 67 17.70 -9.31 14.15
CA SER A 67 16.50 -9.75 14.90
C SER A 67 15.54 -8.60 15.22
N LYS A 68 16.05 -7.37 15.24
CA LYS A 68 15.35 -6.13 15.51
C LYS A 68 15.96 -5.00 14.69
N LEU A 69 15.19 -3.94 14.48
CA LEU A 69 15.67 -2.67 13.92
C LEU A 69 15.49 -1.57 14.96
N SER A 70 16.43 -0.62 14.99
CA SER A 70 16.20 0.65 15.67
C SER A 70 15.11 1.43 14.91
N PRO A 71 14.20 2.16 15.58
CA PRO A 71 13.19 2.99 14.90
C PRO A 71 13.78 4.00 13.91
N THR A 72 15.02 4.44 14.13
CA THR A 72 15.71 5.44 13.30
C THR A 72 16.77 4.82 12.38
N ALA A 73 16.79 3.49 12.21
CA ALA A 73 17.88 2.76 11.54
C ALA A 73 18.19 3.27 10.13
N PHE A 74 17.20 3.82 9.41
CA PHE A 74 17.35 4.29 8.03
C PHE A 74 17.02 5.77 7.85
N HIS A 75 16.78 6.52 8.92
CA HIS A 75 16.29 7.91 8.83
C HIS A 75 17.30 8.86 8.17
N SER A 76 18.60 8.57 8.25
CA SER A 76 19.65 9.36 7.60
C SER A 76 19.85 9.05 6.12
N LEU A 77 19.18 8.02 5.58
CA LEU A 77 19.44 7.43 4.26
C LEU A 77 18.40 7.85 3.21
N SER A 78 18.04 9.14 3.20
CA SER A 78 16.98 9.70 2.34
C SER A 78 17.23 9.56 0.83
N SER A 79 18.47 9.26 0.43
CA SER A 79 18.86 9.01 -0.96
C SER A 79 18.57 7.59 -1.46
N LEU A 80 18.24 6.64 -0.57
CA LEU A 80 18.04 5.24 -0.95
C LEU A 80 16.91 5.07 -1.94
N THR A 81 17.18 4.29 -2.99
CA THR A 81 16.20 3.79 -3.96
C THR A 81 15.98 2.28 -3.80
N PHE A 82 16.94 1.56 -3.22
CA PHE A 82 16.87 0.12 -2.99
C PHE A 82 17.29 -0.25 -1.57
N LEU A 83 16.42 -0.96 -0.85
CA LEU A 83 16.69 -1.52 0.47
C LEU A 83 16.36 -3.01 0.50
N GLU A 84 17.35 -3.82 0.86
CA GLU A 84 17.25 -5.26 0.95
C GLU A 84 17.52 -5.72 2.39
N LEU A 85 16.52 -6.33 3.02
CA LEU A 85 16.49 -6.83 4.40
C LEU A 85 16.17 -8.33 4.47
N SER A 86 16.25 -9.03 3.35
CA SER A 86 15.77 -10.40 3.23
C SER A 86 16.66 -11.42 3.91
N TYR A 87 16.09 -12.59 4.23
CA TYR A 87 16.83 -13.68 4.89
C TYR A 87 17.49 -13.22 6.19
N ASN A 88 16.72 -12.51 7.01
CA ASN A 88 17.10 -12.08 8.35
C ASN A 88 16.18 -12.77 9.39
N GLN A 89 16.16 -12.26 10.63
CA GLN A 89 15.38 -12.83 11.73
C GLN A 89 14.39 -11.82 12.32
N LEU A 90 13.97 -10.82 11.53
CA LEU A 90 13.11 -9.73 11.98
C LEU A 90 11.74 -10.29 12.37
N GLN A 91 11.34 -10.05 13.62
CA GLN A 91 10.03 -10.49 14.15
C GLN A 91 8.99 -9.37 14.09
N THR A 92 9.44 -8.13 14.16
CA THR A 92 8.62 -6.91 14.08
C THR A 92 9.37 -5.82 13.32
N LEU A 93 8.63 -4.84 12.83
CA LEU A 93 9.16 -3.57 12.33
C LEU A 93 8.77 -2.48 13.32
N PRO A 94 9.67 -1.55 13.67
CA PRO A 94 9.29 -0.34 14.39
C PRO A 94 8.35 0.52 13.53
N ALA A 95 7.41 1.22 14.16
CA ALA A 95 6.62 2.23 13.47
C ALA A 95 7.55 3.34 12.94
N GLY A 96 7.29 3.81 11.72
CA GLY A 96 8.03 4.90 11.07
C GLY A 96 9.47 4.58 10.68
N VAL A 97 9.89 3.30 10.72
CA VAL A 97 11.28 2.92 10.39
C VAL A 97 11.69 3.27 8.95
N PHE A 98 10.72 3.48 8.06
CA PHE A 98 10.94 3.82 6.65
C PHE A 98 10.51 5.25 6.26
N ASP A 99 10.08 6.08 7.22
CA ASP A 99 9.39 7.36 6.91
C ASP A 99 10.25 8.37 6.12
N GLU A 100 11.56 8.36 6.31
CA GLU A 100 12.47 9.26 5.59
C GLU A 100 12.95 8.71 4.23
N LEU A 101 12.58 7.48 3.88
CA LEU A 101 12.99 6.82 2.63
C LEU A 101 12.08 7.22 1.45
N LYS A 102 11.90 8.53 1.28
CA LYS A 102 10.97 9.13 0.29
C LYS A 102 11.36 8.86 -1.17
N ASN A 103 12.58 8.38 -1.41
CA ASN A 103 13.07 8.00 -2.73
C ASN A 103 13.07 6.50 -2.99
N LEU A 104 12.59 5.68 -2.04
CA LEU A 104 12.67 4.24 -2.14
C LEU A 104 11.76 3.70 -3.24
N GLU A 105 12.33 2.91 -4.14
CA GLU A 105 11.65 2.28 -5.27
C GLU A 105 11.47 0.78 -5.01
N THR A 106 12.45 0.13 -4.37
CA THR A 106 12.42 -1.30 -4.07
C THR A 106 12.69 -1.58 -2.60
N LEU A 107 11.79 -2.32 -1.97
CA LEU A 107 11.89 -2.79 -0.59
C LEU A 107 11.68 -4.30 -0.51
N TRP A 108 12.73 -5.00 -0.12
CA TRP A 108 12.73 -6.46 0.03
C TRP A 108 12.90 -6.81 1.51
N ILE A 109 11.91 -7.50 2.07
CA ILE A 109 11.88 -7.96 3.48
C ILE A 109 11.49 -9.45 3.54
N GLN A 110 11.66 -10.19 2.44
CA GLN A 110 11.25 -11.59 2.37
C GLN A 110 12.08 -12.49 3.30
N GLN A 111 11.52 -13.65 3.63
CA GLN A 111 12.21 -14.67 4.44
C GLN A 111 12.67 -14.10 5.78
N ASN A 112 11.74 -13.48 6.48
CA ASN A 112 11.88 -13.00 7.87
C ASN A 112 10.83 -13.71 8.75
N LYS A 113 10.59 -13.21 9.97
CA LYS A 113 9.66 -13.80 10.94
C LYS A 113 8.56 -12.80 11.32
N LEU A 114 8.21 -11.87 10.43
CA LEU A 114 7.21 -10.83 10.71
C LEU A 114 5.84 -11.46 10.90
N LYS A 115 5.20 -11.19 12.04
CA LYS A 115 3.84 -11.69 12.36
C LYS A 115 2.75 -10.67 12.05
N SER A 116 3.10 -9.39 12.05
CA SER A 116 2.23 -8.26 11.75
C SER A 116 3.06 -7.10 11.19
N LEU A 117 2.36 -6.13 10.61
CA LEU A 117 2.93 -4.86 10.16
C LEU A 117 2.37 -3.73 11.04
N PRO A 118 3.19 -2.76 11.46
CA PRO A 118 2.66 -1.54 12.08
C PRO A 118 1.73 -0.82 11.09
N PRO A 119 0.61 -0.24 11.56
CA PRO A 119 -0.18 0.67 10.74
C PRO A 119 0.70 1.81 10.18
N GLY A 120 0.52 2.13 8.91
CA GLY A 120 1.22 3.24 8.24
C GLY A 120 2.71 3.04 8.00
N VAL A 121 3.26 1.83 8.22
CA VAL A 121 4.72 1.56 8.06
C VAL A 121 5.26 1.88 6.66
N PHE A 122 4.40 2.01 5.65
CA PHE A 122 4.77 2.32 4.27
C PHE A 122 4.20 3.66 3.76
N ASP A 123 3.57 4.48 4.61
CA ASP A 123 2.79 5.66 4.18
C ASP A 123 3.62 6.71 3.42
N HIS A 124 4.92 6.80 3.71
CA HIS A 124 5.81 7.77 3.08
C HIS A 124 6.55 7.23 1.84
N LEU A 125 6.32 5.97 1.46
CA LEU A 125 7.03 5.30 0.37
C LEU A 125 6.31 5.48 -0.98
N ASN A 126 5.99 6.73 -1.33
CA ASN A 126 5.17 7.04 -2.49
C ASN A 126 5.83 6.70 -3.85
N LYS A 127 7.16 6.52 -3.91
CA LYS A 127 7.89 6.08 -5.12
C LYS A 127 8.07 4.57 -5.21
N LEU A 128 7.61 3.81 -4.22
CA LEU A 128 7.83 2.37 -4.18
C LEU A 128 7.12 1.68 -5.34
N THR A 129 7.87 0.93 -6.14
CA THR A 129 7.39 0.13 -7.26
C THR A 129 7.36 -1.36 -6.91
N ASN A 130 8.24 -1.82 -6.01
CA ASN A 130 8.38 -3.23 -5.68
C ASN A 130 8.43 -3.43 -4.16
N LEU A 131 7.45 -4.19 -3.63
CA LEU A 131 7.38 -4.55 -2.22
C LEU A 131 7.33 -6.07 -2.07
N ASN A 132 8.36 -6.64 -1.44
CA ASN A 132 8.45 -8.07 -1.20
C ASN A 132 8.37 -8.43 0.29
N LEU A 133 7.26 -9.03 0.68
CA LEU A 133 6.97 -9.53 2.03
C LEU A 133 6.86 -11.06 2.07
N ARG A 134 7.28 -11.75 1.00
CA ARG A 134 7.19 -13.20 0.85
C ARG A 134 7.84 -13.95 2.00
N GLY A 135 7.28 -15.09 2.40
CA GLY A 135 7.97 -15.98 3.35
C GLY A 135 8.11 -15.37 4.73
N ASN A 136 7.08 -14.65 5.19
CA ASN A 136 6.96 -14.17 6.55
C ASN A 136 5.86 -14.98 7.28
N GLN A 137 5.42 -14.50 8.44
CA GLN A 137 4.40 -15.15 9.27
C GLN A 137 3.17 -14.25 9.45
N LEU A 138 2.90 -13.38 8.47
CA LEU A 138 1.82 -12.39 8.55
C LEU A 138 0.46 -13.11 8.63
N GLN A 139 -0.28 -12.84 9.68
CA GLN A 139 -1.63 -13.43 9.89
C GLN A 139 -2.74 -12.48 9.44
N THR A 140 -2.49 -11.17 9.53
CA THR A 140 -3.40 -10.09 9.15
C THR A 140 -2.61 -8.95 8.51
N LEU A 141 -3.32 -8.07 7.81
CA LEU A 141 -2.79 -6.81 7.28
C LEU A 141 -3.59 -5.66 7.89
N PRO A 142 -2.96 -4.55 8.31
CA PRO A 142 -3.67 -3.32 8.63
C PRO A 142 -4.44 -2.82 7.40
N ALA A 143 -5.66 -2.31 7.59
CA ALA A 143 -6.60 -2.04 6.49
C ALA A 143 -6.08 -1.05 5.43
N SER A 144 -5.25 -0.07 5.83
CA SER A 144 -4.73 0.99 4.97
C SER A 144 -3.23 0.86 4.68
N VAL A 145 -2.61 -0.29 4.96
CA VAL A 145 -1.14 -0.43 4.97
C VAL A 145 -0.51 -0.18 3.59
N PHE A 146 -1.28 -0.22 2.51
CA PHE A 146 -0.81 0.02 1.14
C PHE A 146 -1.39 1.28 0.48
N ASP A 147 -2.21 2.07 1.18
CA ASP A 147 -3.02 3.14 0.58
C ASP A 147 -2.18 4.24 -0.10
N HIS A 148 -0.95 4.44 0.35
CA HIS A 148 -0.04 5.46 -0.18
C HIS A 148 0.93 4.94 -1.25
N LEU A 149 0.91 3.62 -1.54
CA LEU A 149 1.80 2.99 -2.51
C LEU A 149 1.27 3.12 -3.95
N VAL A 150 0.95 4.35 -4.35
CA VAL A 150 0.28 4.67 -5.62
C VAL A 150 1.10 4.34 -6.88
N ASN A 151 2.42 4.10 -6.72
CA ASN A 151 3.32 3.69 -7.79
C ASN A 151 3.68 2.20 -7.77
N LEU A 152 3.08 1.41 -6.88
CA LEU A 152 3.42 0.01 -6.72
C LEU A 152 3.04 -0.80 -7.97
N ASP A 153 4.03 -1.50 -8.52
CA ASP A 153 3.92 -2.36 -9.69
C ASP A 153 3.81 -3.84 -9.28
N LYS A 154 4.63 -4.28 -8.30
CA LYS A 154 4.67 -5.68 -7.85
C LYS A 154 4.57 -5.80 -6.34
N LEU A 155 3.60 -6.61 -5.90
CA LEU A 155 3.36 -6.92 -4.50
C LEU A 155 3.44 -8.43 -4.25
N TYR A 156 4.42 -8.83 -3.43
CA TYR A 156 4.64 -10.22 -3.04
C TYR A 156 4.19 -10.43 -1.58
N LEU A 157 3.06 -11.10 -1.40
CA LEU A 157 2.50 -11.47 -0.10
C LEU A 157 2.48 -13.00 0.12
N ASN A 158 3.09 -13.74 -0.79
CA ASN A 158 3.01 -15.19 -0.82
C ASN A 158 3.82 -15.88 0.27
N SER A 159 3.46 -17.11 0.60
CA SER A 159 4.09 -17.87 1.70
C SER A 159 4.00 -17.12 3.04
N ASN A 160 2.78 -16.70 3.39
CA ASN A 160 2.44 -16.08 4.67
C ASN A 160 1.32 -16.92 5.34
N GLN A 161 0.61 -16.35 6.31
CA GLN A 161 -0.46 -17.03 7.06
C GLN A 161 -1.78 -16.24 7.03
N LEU A 162 -1.98 -15.43 5.99
CA LEU A 162 -3.13 -14.54 5.88
C LEU A 162 -4.41 -15.37 5.76
N LYS A 163 -5.37 -15.13 6.66
CA LYS A 163 -6.69 -15.81 6.65
C LYS A 163 -7.77 -15.03 5.89
N TYR A 164 -7.64 -13.71 5.91
CA TYR A 164 -8.56 -12.76 5.29
C TYR A 164 -7.78 -11.54 4.83
N LEU A 165 -8.34 -10.86 3.84
CA LEU A 165 -7.88 -9.56 3.39
C LEU A 165 -8.83 -8.48 3.92
N PRO A 166 -8.32 -7.34 4.42
CA PRO A 166 -9.18 -6.19 4.69
C PRO A 166 -9.92 -5.76 3.41
N PRO A 167 -11.18 -5.29 3.50
CA PRO A 167 -11.85 -4.67 2.38
C PRO A 167 -11.02 -3.49 1.85
N LYS A 168 -10.99 -3.29 0.53
CA LYS A 168 -10.30 -2.16 -0.13
C LYS A 168 -8.77 -2.12 0.03
N ILE A 169 -8.15 -3.18 0.56
CA ILE A 169 -6.70 -3.24 0.83
C ILE A 169 -5.80 -2.94 -0.38
N PHE A 170 -6.33 -3.08 -1.61
CA PHE A 170 -5.60 -2.81 -2.85
C PHE A 170 -6.17 -1.62 -3.65
N ASP A 171 -7.15 -0.88 -3.12
CA ASP A 171 -7.90 0.11 -3.91
C ASP A 171 -7.03 1.24 -4.48
N SER A 172 -5.98 1.64 -3.75
CA SER A 172 -5.04 2.68 -4.19
C SER A 172 -3.98 2.19 -5.18
N LEU A 173 -3.84 0.88 -5.39
CA LEU A 173 -2.75 0.26 -6.15
C LEU A 173 -3.02 0.25 -7.66
N THR A 174 -3.38 1.41 -8.20
CA THR A 174 -3.86 1.58 -9.59
C THR A 174 -2.82 1.23 -10.66
N LYS A 175 -1.53 1.14 -10.29
CA LYS A 175 -0.42 0.75 -11.18
C LYS A 175 0.02 -0.71 -11.03
N LEU A 176 -0.61 -1.48 -10.14
CA LEU A 176 -0.20 -2.84 -9.85
C LEU A 176 -0.40 -3.73 -11.08
N THR A 177 0.67 -4.36 -11.54
CA THR A 177 0.61 -5.34 -12.64
C THR A 177 0.74 -6.78 -12.13
N TRP A 178 1.31 -6.96 -10.94
CA TRP A 178 1.63 -8.27 -10.40
C TRP A 178 1.25 -8.38 -8.92
N LEU A 179 0.37 -9.32 -8.59
CA LEU A 179 -0.07 -9.59 -7.23
C LEU A 179 0.01 -11.08 -6.92
N ASN A 180 0.80 -11.46 -5.91
CA ASN A 180 0.91 -12.84 -5.48
C ASN A 180 0.54 -13.02 -4.02
N LEU A 181 -0.52 -13.81 -3.83
CA LEU A 181 -1.13 -14.19 -2.57
C LEU A 181 -1.01 -15.70 -2.33
N GLU A 182 -0.20 -16.42 -3.11
CA GLU A 182 -0.07 -17.88 -3.01
C GLU A 182 0.42 -18.34 -1.65
N ARG A 183 0.12 -19.59 -1.30
CA ARG A 183 0.62 -20.22 -0.07
C ARG A 183 0.26 -19.37 1.16
N ASN A 184 -1.02 -19.03 1.27
CA ASN A 184 -1.61 -18.36 2.42
C ASN A 184 -2.73 -19.25 2.97
N LYS A 185 -3.62 -18.70 3.79
CA LYS A 185 -4.75 -19.42 4.38
C LYS A 185 -6.06 -18.71 4.08
N LEU A 186 -6.15 -18.03 2.94
CA LEU A 186 -7.30 -17.19 2.58
C LEU A 186 -8.53 -18.08 2.45
N GLN A 187 -9.55 -17.81 3.27
CA GLN A 187 -10.79 -18.60 3.30
C GLN A 187 -11.88 -18.00 2.40
N SER A 188 -11.81 -16.69 2.18
CA SER A 188 -12.69 -15.93 1.30
C SER A 188 -11.98 -14.66 0.82
N LEU A 189 -12.54 -14.06 -0.23
CA LEU A 189 -12.12 -12.76 -0.74
C LEU A 189 -13.19 -11.71 -0.44
N PRO A 190 -12.83 -10.49 0.00
CA PRO A 190 -13.79 -9.41 0.11
C PRO A 190 -14.41 -9.04 -1.24
N ASN A 191 -15.70 -8.66 -1.23
CA ASN A 191 -16.37 -8.17 -2.43
C ASN A 191 -15.59 -6.99 -3.04
N GLY A 192 -15.26 -7.12 -4.32
CA GLY A 192 -14.57 -6.07 -5.08
C GLY A 192 -13.12 -5.81 -4.72
N VAL A 193 -12.45 -6.73 -4.00
CA VAL A 193 -11.04 -6.57 -3.57
C VAL A 193 -10.07 -6.29 -4.73
N PHE A 194 -10.43 -6.63 -5.97
CA PHE A 194 -9.61 -6.38 -7.17
C PHE A 194 -10.20 -5.33 -8.14
N HIS A 195 -11.31 -4.67 -7.79
CA HIS A 195 -12.03 -3.79 -8.73
C HIS A 195 -11.22 -2.58 -9.23
N ASN A 196 -10.29 -2.09 -8.41
CA ASN A 196 -9.49 -0.91 -8.69
C ASN A 196 -8.07 -1.25 -9.18
N LEU A 197 -7.89 -2.43 -9.78
CA LEU A 197 -6.61 -2.90 -10.34
C LEU A 197 -6.67 -2.99 -11.88
N PRO A 198 -6.84 -1.86 -12.60
CA PRO A 198 -7.10 -1.88 -14.04
C PRO A 198 -5.92 -2.37 -14.88
N LEU A 199 -4.70 -2.34 -14.32
CA LEU A 199 -3.46 -2.75 -14.99
C LEU A 199 -2.96 -4.13 -14.56
N LEU A 200 -3.69 -4.85 -13.69
CA LEU A 200 -3.25 -6.14 -13.18
C LEU A 200 -3.17 -7.17 -14.32
N LYS A 201 -2.00 -7.77 -14.47
CA LYS A 201 -1.68 -8.78 -15.49
C LYS A 201 -1.59 -10.17 -14.92
N GLU A 202 -1.00 -10.30 -13.74
CA GLU A 202 -0.73 -11.59 -13.12
C GLU A 202 -1.28 -11.62 -11.69
N LEU A 203 -2.18 -12.56 -11.44
CA LEU A 203 -2.80 -12.79 -10.13
C LEU A 203 -2.58 -14.22 -9.68
N TYR A 204 -1.94 -14.39 -8.53
CA TYR A 204 -1.67 -15.72 -7.99
C TYR A 204 -2.41 -15.95 -6.69
N LEU A 205 -3.29 -16.95 -6.69
CA LEU A 205 -4.15 -17.33 -5.56
C LEU A 205 -3.96 -18.81 -5.16
N ARG A 206 -3.02 -19.52 -5.79
CA ARG A 206 -2.71 -20.93 -5.55
C ARG A 206 -2.43 -21.23 -4.08
N ASP A 207 -2.77 -22.42 -3.61
CA ASP A 207 -2.40 -22.90 -2.27
C ASP A 207 -2.97 -21.96 -1.19
N ASN A 208 -4.30 -21.86 -1.20
CA ASN A 208 -5.13 -21.13 -0.23
C ASN A 208 -6.31 -22.03 0.19
N GLN A 209 -7.30 -21.48 0.89
CA GLN A 209 -8.45 -22.22 1.43
C GLN A 209 -9.77 -21.65 0.88
N LEU A 210 -9.73 -21.12 -0.35
CA LEU A 210 -10.90 -20.48 -0.96
C LEU A 210 -11.92 -21.54 -1.36
N ARG A 211 -13.17 -21.33 -0.93
CA ARG A 211 -14.30 -22.19 -1.33
C ARG A 211 -15.06 -21.65 -2.55
N SER A 212 -15.05 -20.35 -2.74
CA SER A 212 -15.62 -19.66 -3.89
C SER A 212 -14.95 -18.29 -4.01
N VAL A 213 -15.33 -17.52 -5.02
CA VAL A 213 -15.01 -16.09 -5.11
C VAL A 213 -16.29 -15.28 -5.20
N PRO A 214 -16.31 -14.02 -4.75
CA PRO A 214 -17.45 -13.13 -4.94
C PRO A 214 -17.90 -13.06 -6.40
N ASP A 215 -19.20 -12.87 -6.62
CA ASP A 215 -19.73 -12.58 -7.95
C ASP A 215 -18.98 -11.38 -8.55
N LYS A 216 -18.58 -11.52 -9.83
CA LYS A 216 -17.85 -10.48 -10.59
C LYS A 216 -16.46 -10.12 -10.04
N ALA A 217 -15.85 -10.97 -9.21
CA ALA A 217 -14.56 -10.71 -8.59
C ALA A 217 -13.44 -10.32 -9.59
N PHE A 218 -13.50 -10.81 -10.83
CA PHE A 218 -12.48 -10.62 -11.85
C PHE A 218 -12.92 -9.73 -13.03
N ASP A 219 -14.16 -9.23 -13.05
CA ASP A 219 -14.74 -8.54 -14.22
C ASP A 219 -14.02 -7.24 -14.58
N LYS A 220 -13.38 -6.59 -13.61
CA LYS A 220 -12.64 -5.34 -13.82
C LYS A 220 -11.18 -5.55 -14.24
N LEU A 221 -10.69 -6.79 -14.23
CA LEU A 221 -9.31 -7.14 -14.55
C LEU A 221 -9.11 -7.24 -16.07
N SER A 222 -9.34 -6.13 -16.78
CA SER A 222 -9.32 -6.08 -18.24
C SER A 222 -7.95 -6.36 -18.89
N LYS A 223 -6.87 -6.25 -18.10
CA LYS A 223 -5.48 -6.51 -18.51
C LYS A 223 -4.94 -7.85 -18.00
N LEU A 224 -5.78 -8.67 -17.37
CA LEU A 224 -5.35 -9.95 -16.83
C LEU A 224 -4.90 -10.88 -17.95
N GLU A 225 -3.65 -11.32 -17.87
CA GLU A 225 -2.99 -12.24 -18.79
C GLU A 225 -2.84 -13.62 -18.15
N MET A 226 -2.67 -13.69 -16.82
CA MET A 226 -2.45 -14.92 -16.06
C MET A 226 -3.17 -14.92 -14.72
N ILE A 227 -3.81 -16.04 -14.39
CA ILE A 227 -4.30 -16.34 -13.05
C ILE A 227 -3.98 -17.78 -12.65
N ILE A 228 -3.55 -17.98 -11.40
CA ILE A 228 -3.31 -19.32 -10.83
C ILE A 228 -4.26 -19.54 -9.65
N LEU A 229 -5.15 -20.52 -9.79
CA LEU A 229 -6.24 -20.82 -8.85
C LEU A 229 -6.18 -22.23 -8.24
N ALA A 230 -5.25 -23.07 -8.72
CA ALA A 230 -5.09 -24.45 -8.28
C ALA A 230 -4.81 -24.54 -6.76
N ASP A 231 -4.99 -25.73 -6.18
CA ASP A 231 -4.75 -25.99 -4.76
C ASP A 231 -5.56 -25.04 -3.84
N ASN A 232 -6.88 -25.01 -4.04
CA ASN A 232 -7.85 -24.35 -3.16
C ASN A 232 -8.99 -25.33 -2.84
N ASP A 233 -9.81 -25.00 -1.85
CA ASP A 233 -10.93 -25.81 -1.36
C ASP A 233 -12.24 -25.52 -2.12
N TRP A 234 -12.21 -25.44 -3.46
CA TRP A 234 -13.36 -25.00 -4.28
C TRP A 234 -14.62 -25.85 -4.04
N ASP A 235 -15.64 -25.26 -3.45
CA ASP A 235 -16.90 -25.91 -3.10
C ASP A 235 -17.85 -25.89 -4.31
N CYS A 236 -17.82 -26.98 -5.09
CA CYS A 236 -18.63 -27.13 -6.29
C CYS A 236 -20.09 -27.53 -6.02
N GLU A 237 -20.46 -27.79 -4.76
CA GLU A 237 -21.84 -28.08 -4.38
C GLU A 237 -22.62 -26.78 -4.12
N SER A 238 -21.92 -25.68 -3.77
CA SER A 238 -22.52 -24.36 -3.55
C SER A 238 -22.80 -23.57 -4.84
N CYS A 239 -23.91 -22.84 -4.89
CA CYS A 239 -24.26 -21.93 -6.00
C CYS A 239 -23.21 -20.83 -6.24
N ASP A 240 -22.44 -20.46 -5.22
CA ASP A 240 -21.44 -19.39 -5.29
C ASP A 240 -20.31 -19.74 -6.27
N ILE A 241 -20.11 -21.02 -6.60
CA ILE A 241 -19.09 -21.46 -7.54
C ILE A 241 -19.42 -21.11 -9.00
N LEU A 242 -20.69 -20.85 -9.31
CA LEU A 242 -21.17 -20.72 -10.69
C LEU A 242 -20.49 -19.57 -11.44
N TYR A 243 -20.23 -18.45 -10.76
CA TYR A 243 -19.47 -17.34 -11.34
C TYR A 243 -18.06 -17.79 -11.73
N LEU A 244 -17.32 -18.40 -10.79
CA LEU A 244 -15.94 -18.84 -11.04
C LEU A 244 -15.88 -19.86 -12.17
N SER A 245 -16.80 -20.83 -12.14
CA SER A 245 -16.91 -21.86 -13.16
C SER A 245 -17.13 -21.28 -14.57
N GLN A 246 -18.08 -20.37 -14.71
CA GLN A 246 -18.33 -19.68 -15.97
C GLN A 246 -17.14 -18.83 -16.40
N TRP A 247 -16.54 -18.08 -15.48
CA TRP A 247 -15.40 -17.24 -15.76
C TRP A 247 -14.20 -18.05 -16.27
N ILE A 248 -13.92 -19.22 -15.68
CA ILE A 248 -12.83 -20.12 -16.13
C ILE A 248 -13.13 -20.67 -17.53
N ARG A 249 -14.38 -21.02 -17.85
CA ARG A 249 -14.75 -21.44 -19.22
C ARG A 249 -14.47 -20.34 -20.24
N ASP A 250 -14.86 -19.11 -19.92
CA ASP A 250 -14.72 -17.96 -20.83
C ASP A 250 -13.28 -17.44 -20.93
N ASN A 251 -12.42 -17.75 -19.94
CA ASN A 251 -11.06 -17.24 -19.82
C ASN A 251 -10.00 -18.35 -19.68
N GLY A 252 -10.26 -19.54 -20.21
CA GLY A 252 -9.40 -20.71 -20.00
C GLY A 252 -7.94 -20.50 -20.40
N ASN A 253 -7.68 -19.65 -21.40
CA ASN A 253 -6.34 -19.27 -21.88
C ASN A 253 -5.54 -18.37 -20.90
N LYS A 254 -6.17 -17.93 -19.80
CA LYS A 254 -5.51 -17.15 -18.73
C LYS A 254 -5.23 -18.01 -17.51
N VAL A 255 -5.89 -19.17 -17.39
CA VAL A 255 -5.79 -20.02 -16.21
C VAL A 255 -4.61 -20.96 -16.35
N LYS A 256 -3.68 -20.88 -15.41
CA LYS A 256 -2.45 -21.70 -15.37
C LYS A 256 -2.39 -22.46 -14.04
N ILE A 257 -1.65 -23.57 -14.01
CA ILE A 257 -1.38 -24.35 -12.78
C ILE A 257 -0.03 -24.04 -12.12
N SER A 258 0.86 -23.38 -12.86
CA SER A 258 2.18 -22.99 -12.37
C SER A 258 2.67 -21.76 -13.13
N ASN A 259 3.87 -21.28 -12.82
CA ASN A 259 4.49 -20.14 -13.52
C ASN A 259 4.92 -20.48 -14.96
N THR A 260 4.53 -21.64 -15.49
CA THR A 260 4.71 -21.98 -16.90
C THR A 260 3.62 -21.33 -17.75
N ASN A 261 3.92 -21.10 -19.03
CA ASN A 261 2.96 -20.49 -19.96
C ASN A 261 1.85 -21.45 -20.42
N THR A 262 1.73 -22.64 -19.83
CA THR A 262 0.77 -23.67 -20.23
C THR A 262 -0.62 -23.38 -19.67
N ASP A 263 -1.60 -23.22 -20.57
CA ASP A 263 -3.02 -23.15 -20.23
C ASP A 263 -3.47 -24.45 -19.56
N ASP A 264 -4.13 -24.34 -18.42
CA ASP A 264 -4.72 -25.49 -17.73
C ASP A 264 -5.93 -25.07 -16.87
N PRO A 265 -7.08 -24.77 -17.51
CA PRO A 265 -8.32 -24.49 -16.80
C PRO A 265 -8.91 -25.72 -16.08
N ASP A 266 -8.57 -26.93 -16.53
CA ASP A 266 -9.07 -28.18 -15.96
C ASP A 266 -8.37 -28.55 -14.65
N GLY A 267 -7.14 -28.05 -14.43
CA GLY A 267 -6.39 -28.16 -13.19
C GLY A 267 -6.94 -27.37 -12.00
N VAL A 268 -7.99 -26.57 -12.20
CA VAL A 268 -8.76 -25.97 -11.11
C VAL A 268 -9.86 -26.96 -10.71
N THR A 269 -9.62 -27.76 -9.69
CA THR A 269 -10.49 -28.89 -9.30
C THR A 269 -11.36 -28.59 -8.08
N CYS A 270 -12.54 -29.18 -8.04
CA CYS A 270 -13.46 -29.16 -6.91
C CYS A 270 -12.88 -29.88 -5.69
N GLN A 271 -13.18 -29.38 -4.49
CA GLN A 271 -12.73 -29.98 -3.25
C GLN A 271 -13.20 -31.44 -3.13
N GLY A 272 -12.29 -32.33 -2.73
CA GLY A 272 -12.61 -33.74 -2.48
C GLY A 272 -12.88 -34.58 -3.73
N THR A 273 -12.76 -34.01 -4.94
CA THR A 273 -12.93 -34.73 -6.20
C THR A 273 -11.83 -34.37 -7.21
N MET A 274 -11.79 -35.05 -8.36
CA MET A 274 -10.96 -34.64 -9.50
C MET A 274 -11.77 -33.89 -10.57
N GLU A 275 -13.01 -33.50 -10.25
CA GLU A 275 -13.85 -32.78 -11.20
C GLU A 275 -13.35 -31.34 -11.34
N SER A 276 -13.24 -30.86 -12.57
CA SER A 276 -12.79 -29.50 -12.85
C SER A 276 -13.92 -28.50 -12.59
N VAL A 277 -13.61 -27.39 -11.91
CA VAL A 277 -14.56 -26.33 -11.57
C VAL A 277 -15.26 -25.79 -12.81
N ASN A 278 -14.58 -25.70 -13.95
CA ASN A 278 -15.13 -25.23 -15.22
C ASN A 278 -16.18 -26.17 -15.86
N LYS A 279 -16.38 -27.39 -15.34
CA LYS A 279 -17.42 -28.33 -15.80
C LYS A 279 -18.74 -28.16 -15.04
N ILE A 280 -18.73 -27.42 -13.93
CA ILE A 280 -19.91 -27.16 -13.12
C ILE A 280 -20.85 -26.20 -13.84
N THR A 281 -22.07 -26.66 -14.11
CA THR A 281 -23.15 -25.85 -14.70
C THR A 281 -24.41 -25.99 -13.85
N LYS A 282 -25.34 -25.05 -14.04
CA LYS A 282 -26.67 -25.10 -13.41
C LYS A 282 -27.46 -26.37 -13.75
N GLU A 283 -27.11 -27.03 -14.86
CA GLU A 283 -27.81 -28.21 -15.38
C GLU A 283 -27.23 -29.52 -14.85
N ASN A 284 -25.95 -29.54 -14.45
CA ASN A 284 -25.21 -30.78 -14.15
C ASN A 284 -25.03 -31.09 -12.64
N THR A 285 -25.51 -30.23 -11.74
CA THR A 285 -25.31 -30.39 -10.29
C THR A 285 -26.64 -30.35 -9.54
N PHE A 286 -26.65 -30.71 -8.25
CA PHE A 286 -27.76 -30.57 -7.27
C PHE A 286 -28.34 -29.13 -7.13
N GLN A 287 -28.00 -28.24 -8.07
CA GLN A 287 -28.16 -26.79 -8.12
C GLN A 287 -29.35 -26.30 -8.96
N ALA A 288 -30.28 -27.19 -9.32
CA ALA A 288 -31.54 -26.81 -9.99
C ALA A 288 -32.36 -25.76 -9.20
N GLY A 289 -32.03 -25.52 -7.93
CA GLY A 289 -32.60 -24.48 -7.06
C GLY A 289 -31.75 -23.22 -6.86
N CYS A 290 -30.61 -23.06 -7.54
CA CYS A 290 -29.80 -21.85 -7.40
C CYS A 290 -30.55 -20.62 -7.94
N PRO A 291 -30.66 -19.53 -7.16
CA PRO A 291 -31.37 -18.34 -7.59
C PRO A 291 -30.74 -17.80 -8.87
N THR A 292 -31.53 -17.70 -9.92
CA THR A 292 -31.11 -16.94 -11.10
C THR A 292 -31.13 -15.46 -10.72
N THR A 293 -30.13 -14.70 -11.19
CA THR A 293 -29.99 -13.25 -10.95
C THR A 293 -31.26 -12.46 -11.31
N THR A 294 -32.18 -13.05 -12.09
CA THR A 294 -33.50 -12.50 -12.43
C THR A 294 -34.56 -12.62 -11.32
N GLN A 295 -34.38 -13.45 -10.28
CA GLN A 295 -35.39 -13.69 -9.25
C GLN A 295 -35.18 -12.90 -7.94
N GLN A 296 -34.13 -12.08 -7.81
CA GLN A 296 -33.90 -11.25 -6.61
C GLN A 296 -34.47 -9.82 -6.68
N MET A 297 -35.40 -9.54 -7.61
CA MET A 297 -36.13 -8.25 -7.65
C MET A 297 -37.65 -8.35 -7.51
N ALA A 298 -38.22 -9.53 -7.21
CA ALA A 298 -39.66 -9.68 -7.06
C ALA A 298 -39.99 -10.48 -5.80
N THR A 299 -39.90 -9.83 -4.64
CA THR A 299 -40.85 -9.92 -3.52
C THR A 299 -40.28 -9.15 -2.33
N SER A 300 -40.59 -7.86 -2.25
CA SER A 300 -40.67 -7.18 -0.95
C SER A 300 -42.13 -7.27 -0.50
N PRO A 301 -42.47 -7.96 0.60
CA PRO A 301 -43.78 -7.83 1.20
C PRO A 301 -43.84 -6.46 1.89
N ALA A 302 -44.90 -5.72 1.57
CA ALA A 302 -45.27 -4.47 2.20
C ALA A 302 -45.22 -4.59 3.74
N SER A 303 -44.61 -3.60 4.38
CA SER A 303 -44.62 -3.44 5.83
C SER A 303 -46.05 -3.16 6.32
N THR A 304 -46.74 -4.20 6.77
CA THR A 304 -47.91 -4.04 7.63
C THR A 304 -47.44 -3.81 9.06
N THR A 305 -47.71 -2.61 9.56
CA THR A 305 -47.51 -2.21 10.95
C THR A 305 -48.54 -2.92 11.83
N THR A 306 -48.09 -3.86 12.65
CA THR A 306 -48.86 -4.35 13.80
C THR A 306 -48.21 -3.86 15.08
N THR A 307 -48.96 -3.02 15.79
CA THR A 307 -48.66 -2.49 17.12
C THR A 307 -48.76 -3.61 18.15
N GLU A 308 -47.63 -4.00 18.75
CA GLU A 308 -47.62 -4.74 20.01
C GLU A 308 -47.12 -3.84 21.14
N THR A 309 -48.04 -3.54 22.04
CA THR A 309 -47.80 -2.95 23.36
C THR A 309 -46.91 -3.85 24.21
N MET A 310 -45.72 -3.38 24.54
CA MET A 310 -44.93 -3.90 25.66
C MET A 310 -44.81 -2.85 26.76
N THR A 311 -45.46 -3.13 27.89
CA THR A 311 -45.28 -2.46 29.17
C THR A 311 -43.86 -2.72 29.71
N VAL A 312 -43.03 -1.69 29.80
CA VAL A 312 -41.75 -1.72 30.52
C VAL A 312 -41.85 -0.85 31.77
N ARG A 313 -41.59 -1.47 32.92
CA ARG A 313 -41.47 -0.85 34.23
C ARG A 313 -40.25 0.08 34.28
N GLU A 314 -40.47 1.29 34.79
CA GLU A 314 -39.45 2.31 35.05
C GLU A 314 -38.38 1.83 36.03
N LYS A 315 -37.10 2.11 35.70
CA LYS A 315 -36.10 2.51 36.70
C LYS A 315 -35.37 3.74 36.19
N GLN A 316 -35.53 4.82 36.95
CA GLN A 316 -34.95 6.14 36.76
C GLN A 316 -33.43 6.13 36.95
N THR A 317 -32.71 6.81 36.06
CA THR A 317 -31.55 7.67 36.39
C THR A 317 -31.33 8.73 35.30
N LYS A 318 -31.14 9.99 35.76
CA LYS A 318 -31.00 11.26 35.03
C LYS A 318 -29.76 11.35 34.13
N PRO A 319 -29.76 12.26 33.13
CA PRO A 319 -29.05 13.54 33.34
C PRO A 319 -29.82 14.78 32.86
N ARG A 320 -29.59 15.92 33.54
CA ARG A 320 -30.06 17.27 33.17
C ARG A 320 -29.09 17.88 32.15
N MET A 321 -29.60 18.38 31.03
CA MET A 321 -28.93 19.38 30.20
C MET A 321 -29.86 20.60 30.08
N LYS A 322 -29.36 21.76 30.49
CA LYS A 322 -30.10 23.03 30.48
C LYS A 322 -30.09 23.60 29.06
N ILE A 323 -31.27 24.01 28.63
CA ILE A 323 -31.53 24.89 27.49
C ILE A 323 -31.18 26.32 27.92
N PHE A 324 -30.54 27.07 27.03
CA PHE A 324 -30.58 28.54 27.00
C PHE A 324 -30.85 28.96 25.56
N GLN A 325 -31.89 29.78 25.40
CA GLN A 325 -32.37 30.39 24.17
C GLN A 325 -32.26 31.91 24.34
N GLU A 326 -32.42 32.64 23.23
CA GLU A 326 -32.37 34.11 23.04
C GLU A 326 -30.96 34.71 22.92
N GLU A 327 -30.65 35.70 22.09
CA GLU A 327 -31.25 36.41 20.94
C GLU A 327 -30.13 37.38 20.50
N LEU A 328 -29.99 37.72 19.21
CA LEU A 328 -29.87 39.12 18.73
C LEU A 328 -29.57 39.23 17.23
N PHE A 329 -30.22 40.23 16.65
CA PHE A 329 -30.49 40.50 15.24
C PHE A 329 -29.31 41.05 14.42
N SER A 330 -29.26 40.62 13.15
CA SER A 330 -29.24 41.40 11.88
C SER A 330 -28.45 42.72 11.76
N LYS A 331 -27.54 42.80 10.76
CA LYS A 331 -27.69 43.66 9.54
C LYS A 331 -26.58 43.42 8.49
N ALA A 332 -26.96 43.58 7.23
CA ALA A 332 -26.29 43.20 5.99
C ALA A 332 -25.42 44.31 5.34
N SER A 333 -24.55 43.92 4.40
CA SER A 333 -24.35 44.49 3.02
C SER A 333 -23.01 43.96 2.44
N ILE A 334 -23.01 43.00 1.50
CA ILE A 334 -22.94 43.14 0.02
C ILE A 334 -21.71 43.92 -0.50
N PHE A 335 -20.81 43.25 -1.23
CA PHE A 335 -20.42 43.61 -2.61
C PHE A 335 -19.60 42.48 -3.30
N PHE A 336 -20.02 42.13 -4.51
CA PHE A 336 -19.45 41.17 -5.47
C PHE A 336 -18.23 41.77 -6.21
N CYS A 337 -17.24 40.95 -6.63
CA CYS A 337 -16.88 40.76 -8.06
C CYS A 337 -15.82 39.65 -8.27
N GLN A 338 -15.93 38.97 -9.42
CA GLN A 338 -15.23 37.76 -9.89
C GLN A 338 -13.84 38.01 -10.55
N VAL A 339 -13.24 36.90 -11.04
CA VAL A 339 -12.31 36.72 -12.21
C VAL A 339 -10.91 36.23 -11.78
N ILE A 340 -10.52 34.93 -11.84
CA ILE A 340 -10.24 33.96 -12.95
C ILE A 340 -8.71 33.78 -13.16
N PHE A 341 -8.25 32.50 -13.15
CA PHE A 341 -7.11 31.84 -13.85
C PHE A 341 -5.70 32.52 -13.78
N THR A 342 -4.52 31.87 -13.75
CA THR A 342 -4.04 30.49 -13.95
C THR A 342 -2.57 30.38 -13.50
N GLN A 343 -2.18 29.14 -13.20
CA GLN A 343 -0.87 28.45 -13.28
C GLN A 343 0.43 29.17 -13.69
N HIS A 344 1.51 28.72 -13.00
CA HIS A 344 2.89 28.45 -13.44
C HIS A 344 3.58 29.40 -14.44
N VAL A 345 4.79 29.88 -14.09
CA VAL A 345 6.08 29.44 -14.67
C VAL A 345 7.20 30.36 -14.18
N SER A 346 8.33 29.71 -13.91
CA SER A 346 9.66 30.20 -13.56
C SER A 346 10.21 31.35 -14.42
N LEU A 347 11.19 32.05 -13.83
CA LEU A 347 12.45 32.56 -14.41
C LEU A 347 12.71 34.04 -14.14
N VAL A 348 13.67 34.25 -13.23
CA VAL A 348 14.88 35.06 -13.43
C VAL A 348 14.68 36.42 -14.10
N VAL A 349 14.69 37.48 -13.29
CA VAL A 349 15.40 38.71 -13.64
C VAL A 349 16.21 39.16 -12.43
N ILE A 350 17.52 39.03 -12.57
CA ILE A 350 18.53 39.70 -11.76
C ILE A 350 18.47 41.19 -12.13
N HIS A 351 18.22 42.07 -11.17
CA HIS A 351 18.77 43.42 -11.15
C HIS A 351 19.39 43.67 -9.79
N ILE A 352 20.73 43.68 -9.81
CA ILE A 352 21.59 44.21 -8.76
C ILE A 352 21.59 45.74 -8.88
N LEU A 353 21.86 46.40 -7.75
CA LEU A 353 22.15 47.82 -7.47
C LEU A 353 21.05 48.41 -6.54
N ALA A 354 21.32 48.87 -5.33
CA ALA A 354 22.55 49.33 -4.74
C ALA A 354 22.52 49.23 -3.20
N GLU A 355 23.70 49.05 -2.61
CA GLU A 355 23.97 49.24 -1.18
C GLU A 355 23.73 50.70 -0.76
N ILE A 356 23.00 50.93 0.34
CA ILE A 356 23.27 52.01 1.31
C ILE A 356 23.12 51.44 2.73
N PRO A 357 24.12 51.63 3.61
CA PRO A 357 24.09 51.17 5.00
C PRO A 357 23.44 52.19 5.96
N LEU A 358 22.85 51.65 7.03
CA LEU A 358 22.70 52.25 8.36
C LEU A 358 22.04 53.64 8.49
N LEU A 359 20.79 53.65 8.99
CA LEU A 359 20.42 54.60 10.04
C LEU A 359 19.70 53.85 11.17
N HIS A 360 20.35 53.82 12.33
CA HIS A 360 19.72 53.54 13.61
C HIS A 360 18.62 54.58 13.86
N ILE A 361 17.37 54.14 14.01
CA ILE A 361 16.37 54.88 14.80
C ILE A 361 15.82 53.89 15.83
N VAL A 362 16.28 54.08 17.07
CA VAL A 362 15.63 53.59 18.27
C VAL A 362 14.58 54.63 18.66
N CYS A 363 13.30 54.26 18.64
CA CYS A 363 12.24 54.91 19.43
C CYS A 363 11.11 53.90 19.73
N VAL A 364 11.30 53.17 20.82
CA VAL A 364 10.38 53.01 21.97
C VAL A 364 8.87 53.28 21.74
N VAL A 365 8.10 52.19 21.78
CA VAL A 365 6.84 51.95 22.54
C VAL A 365 5.63 52.89 22.35
N ARG A 366 4.50 52.37 21.82
CA ARG A 366 3.29 51.92 22.60
C ARG A 366 2.18 51.43 21.64
N LYS A 367 1.64 50.23 21.89
CA LYS A 367 0.35 49.76 21.32
C LYS A 367 -0.81 50.43 22.08
N PRO A 368 -1.95 50.72 21.42
CA PRO A 368 -3.24 50.68 22.08
C PRO A 368 -3.70 49.25 22.36
#